data_AF-A0A673FX58-F1
#
_entry.id   AF-A0A673FX58-F1
#
_cell.length_a   1.000
_cell.length_b   1.000
_cell.length_c   1.000
_cell.angle_alpha   90.00
_cell.angle_beta   90.00
_cell.angle_gamma   90.00
#
_symmetry.space_group_name_H-M   'P 1'
#
loop_
_entity.id
_entity.type
_entity.pdbx_description
1 polymer ?
#
loop_
_entity_poly.entity_id
_entity_poly.type
_entity_poly.pdbx_seq_one_letter_code
_entity_poly.pdbx_strand_id
1 'polypeptide(L)'
;MSLLCHAGSAAFRLTVSIYSLMISFLSADVDECAEALDSCSMDAICQNTLKSYKCICKSGYKGDGKHCEDIDECASEYNGGCVHECINIPGNYRCTCYDGFRLAHDGHNCLDVDECAEGNGGCQQVCVNMMGSYECRCRDGFLLSDNQHTCIQRPKEVPTCMDKNHGCAHICRETPKGGIACECRPGFQLTKNNRDCKLTCNYGNGGCQHICEEMDHGPRCSCHMKFALHSDGKTCVGDIGFKRLLMENPNLMFCETCAVNNGGCDSTCHDAVTGVRCSCPVGFTLQLDRKTCKGATCILLFWLKEKMMHEAIKPQQIINQVLRGQ
;
A
#
# COMPACT_ATOMS: atom_id res chain seq x y z
N MET A 1 -76.45 45.29 -86.30
CA MET A 1 -77.35 44.62 -85.36
C MET A 1 -76.53 43.80 -84.39
N SER A 2 -76.54 44.21 -83.11
CA SER A 2 -76.75 43.41 -81.89
C SER A 2 -76.30 41.92 -81.93
N LEU A 3 -75.61 41.31 -80.96
CA LEU A 3 -75.62 41.44 -79.51
C LEU A 3 -74.38 40.72 -78.91
N LEU A 4 -74.05 41.11 -77.67
CA LEU A 4 -73.10 40.54 -76.71
C LEU A 4 -73.26 39.01 -76.49
N CYS A 5 -72.16 38.29 -76.18
CA CYS A 5 -71.87 37.77 -74.83
C CYS A 5 -70.63 36.85 -74.76
N HIS A 6 -69.78 37.11 -73.76
CA HIS A 6 -68.90 36.16 -73.05
C HIS A 6 -67.83 35.37 -73.83
N ALA A 7 -66.64 35.94 -73.89
CA ALA A 7 -65.39 35.17 -73.88
C ALA A 7 -64.45 35.78 -72.83
N GLY A 8 -64.64 35.41 -71.56
CA GLY A 8 -63.65 35.61 -70.51
C GLY A 8 -62.37 34.93 -70.96
N SER A 9 -61.44 35.73 -71.47
CA SER A 9 -60.26 35.23 -72.17
C SER A 9 -59.35 34.51 -71.18
N ALA A 10 -59.07 33.23 -71.45
CA ALA A 10 -58.03 32.46 -70.75
C ALA A 10 -56.69 33.21 -70.72
N ALA A 11 -56.46 34.12 -71.69
CA ALA A 11 -55.33 35.03 -71.76
C ALA A 11 -55.20 36.01 -70.57
N PHE A 12 -56.32 36.50 -70.00
CA PHE A 12 -56.27 37.44 -68.85
C PHE A 12 -56.01 36.71 -67.52
N ARG A 13 -56.42 35.44 -67.42
CA ARG A 13 -56.07 34.57 -66.28
C ARG A 13 -54.63 34.07 -66.35
N LEU A 14 -54.10 33.89 -67.55
CA LEU A 14 -52.70 33.52 -67.75
C LEU A 14 -51.76 34.65 -67.34
N THR A 15 -51.98 35.91 -67.76
CA THR A 15 -51.07 37.03 -67.41
C THR A 15 -51.03 37.35 -65.91
N VAL A 16 -52.16 37.28 -65.20
CA VAL A 16 -52.20 37.43 -63.72
C VAL A 16 -51.49 36.25 -63.05
N SER A 17 -51.64 35.03 -63.56
CA SER A 17 -50.96 33.86 -63.01
C SER A 17 -49.43 33.93 -63.17
N ILE A 18 -48.90 34.38 -64.32
CA ILE A 18 -47.44 34.54 -64.50
C ILE A 18 -46.90 35.74 -63.71
N TYR A 19 -47.62 36.87 -63.61
CA TYR A 19 -47.19 37.98 -62.76
C TYR A 19 -47.24 37.61 -61.26
N SER A 20 -48.27 36.91 -60.79
CA SER A 20 -48.33 36.40 -59.41
C SER A 20 -47.31 35.28 -59.14
N LEU A 21 -46.95 34.47 -60.13
CA LEU A 21 -45.86 33.48 -60.06
C LEU A 21 -44.46 34.12 -60.18
N MET A 22 -44.34 35.31 -60.79
CA MET A 22 -43.09 36.08 -60.87
C MET A 22 -42.88 36.95 -59.62
N ILE A 23 -43.95 37.41 -58.97
CA ILE A 23 -43.90 38.16 -57.70
C ILE A 23 -43.47 37.26 -56.53
N SER A 24 -43.82 35.97 -56.54
CA SER A 24 -43.33 34.99 -55.54
C SER A 24 -41.86 34.58 -55.73
N PHE A 25 -41.20 35.04 -56.81
CA PHE A 25 -39.77 34.85 -57.07
C PHE A 25 -38.94 36.15 -56.94
N LEU A 26 -39.59 37.30 -56.74
CA LEU A 26 -38.95 38.63 -56.61
C LEU A 26 -39.10 39.26 -55.22
N SER A 27 -39.67 38.55 -54.25
CA SER A 27 -39.60 39.00 -52.86
C SER A 27 -38.14 38.98 -52.44
N ALA A 28 -37.61 40.15 -52.08
CA ALA A 28 -36.31 40.23 -51.43
C ALA A 28 -36.32 39.27 -50.23
N ASP A 29 -35.23 38.54 -50.07
CA ASP A 29 -35.02 37.67 -48.93
C ASP A 29 -35.15 38.49 -47.64
N VAL A 30 -35.95 37.99 -46.69
CA VAL A 30 -36.07 38.62 -45.38
C VAL A 30 -34.93 38.08 -44.54
N ASP A 31 -34.02 38.95 -44.09
CA ASP A 31 -32.96 38.53 -43.18
C ASP A 31 -33.52 38.42 -41.76
N GLU A 32 -33.93 37.21 -41.38
CA GLU A 32 -34.53 36.99 -40.06
C GLU A 32 -33.54 37.25 -38.91
N CYS A 33 -32.23 37.16 -39.17
CA CYS A 33 -31.18 37.44 -38.19
C CYS A 33 -30.99 38.93 -37.96
N ALA A 34 -31.06 39.77 -39.00
CA ALA A 34 -30.93 41.22 -38.90
C ALA A 34 -32.17 41.87 -38.29
N GLU A 35 -33.35 41.30 -38.56
CA GLU A 35 -34.64 41.80 -38.08
C GLU A 35 -35.04 41.23 -36.70
N ALA A 36 -34.18 40.41 -36.08
CA ALA A 36 -34.44 39.72 -34.80
C ALA A 36 -35.75 38.92 -34.81
N LEU A 37 -36.07 38.30 -35.95
CA LEU A 37 -37.22 37.41 -36.15
C LEU A 37 -36.81 35.93 -36.07
N ASP A 38 -35.54 35.64 -35.81
CA ASP A 38 -35.05 34.30 -35.60
C ASP A 38 -35.56 33.68 -34.28
N SER A 39 -35.54 32.36 -34.20
CA SER A 39 -35.87 31.61 -32.99
C SER A 39 -34.67 30.79 -32.53
N CYS A 40 -33.46 31.32 -32.72
CA CYS A 40 -32.23 30.65 -32.30
C CYS A 40 -32.04 30.76 -30.79
N SER A 41 -31.28 29.83 -30.23
CA SER A 41 -30.82 29.92 -28.84
C SER A 41 -29.94 31.17 -28.66
N MET A 42 -29.90 31.73 -27.45
CA MET A 42 -28.94 32.77 -27.08
C MET A 42 -27.48 32.30 -27.23
N ASP A 43 -27.26 30.99 -27.16
CA ASP A 43 -25.96 30.34 -27.35
C ASP A 43 -25.78 29.78 -28.77
N ALA A 44 -26.52 30.32 -29.74
CA ALA A 44 -26.37 30.02 -31.16
C ALA A 44 -26.03 31.27 -31.99
N ILE A 45 -25.50 31.03 -33.19
CA ILE A 45 -25.28 32.01 -34.24
C ILE A 45 -26.40 31.82 -35.26
N CYS A 46 -27.13 32.89 -35.56
CA CYS A 46 -28.09 32.93 -36.65
C CYS A 46 -27.36 33.17 -37.98
N GLN A 47 -27.63 32.34 -38.97
CA GLN A 47 -27.12 32.47 -40.32
C GLN A 47 -28.30 32.57 -41.30
N ASN A 48 -28.46 33.73 -41.92
CA ASN A 48 -29.49 33.93 -42.93
C ASN A 48 -29.22 33.08 -44.18
N THR A 49 -30.26 32.55 -44.79
CA THR A 49 -30.23 31.73 -46.00
C THR A 49 -31.34 32.14 -46.94
N LEU A 50 -31.23 31.79 -48.23
CA LEU A 50 -32.28 32.15 -49.17
C LEU A 50 -33.62 31.49 -48.79
N LYS A 51 -34.61 32.32 -48.44
CA LYS A 51 -35.98 32.00 -47.99
C LYS A 51 -36.10 31.47 -46.54
N SER A 52 -35.05 31.50 -45.72
CA SER A 52 -35.10 31.06 -44.32
C SER A 52 -33.81 31.40 -43.55
N TYR A 53 -33.66 30.92 -42.32
CA TYR A 53 -32.42 31.03 -41.54
C TYR A 53 -32.02 29.69 -40.93
N LYS A 54 -30.75 29.59 -40.53
CA LYS A 54 -30.20 28.46 -39.78
C LYS A 54 -29.65 28.93 -38.45
N CYS A 55 -29.89 28.16 -37.41
CA CYS A 55 -29.27 28.36 -36.10
C CYS A 55 -28.15 27.34 -35.93
N ILE A 56 -26.97 27.79 -35.52
CA ILE A 56 -25.81 26.93 -35.28
C ILE A 56 -25.32 27.22 -33.87
N CYS A 57 -25.25 26.22 -32.98
CA CYS A 57 -24.72 26.46 -31.64
C CYS A 57 -23.30 27.05 -31.69
N LYS A 58 -23.03 28.01 -30.81
CA LYS A 58 -21.70 28.62 -30.65
C LYS A 58 -20.69 27.54 -30.25
N SER A 59 -19.41 27.80 -30.49
CA SER A 59 -18.32 26.93 -30.00
C SER A 59 -18.45 26.71 -28.49
N GLY A 60 -18.24 25.48 -28.04
CA GLY A 60 -18.47 25.06 -26.64
C GLY A 60 -19.90 24.60 -26.35
N TYR A 61 -20.82 24.67 -27.32
CA TYR A 61 -22.21 24.23 -27.15
C TYR A 61 -22.61 23.19 -28.21
N LYS A 62 -23.54 22.29 -27.84
CA LYS A 62 -24.11 21.26 -28.71
C LYS A 62 -25.64 21.36 -28.73
N GLY A 63 -26.25 20.97 -29.84
CA GLY A 63 -27.71 20.96 -29.99
C GLY A 63 -28.16 21.25 -31.42
N ASP A 64 -29.42 21.64 -31.57
CA ASP A 64 -30.07 21.90 -32.86
C ASP A 64 -30.02 23.38 -33.28
N GLY A 65 -29.35 24.23 -32.49
CA GLY A 65 -29.25 25.67 -32.70
C GLY A 65 -30.42 26.47 -32.11
N LYS A 66 -31.58 25.84 -31.87
CA LYS A 66 -32.71 26.46 -31.13
C LYS A 66 -32.63 26.15 -29.64
N HIS A 67 -32.12 24.98 -29.32
CA HIS A 67 -31.70 24.57 -27.99
C HIS A 67 -30.21 24.21 -28.08
N CYS A 68 -29.39 24.95 -27.35
CA CYS A 68 -27.96 24.69 -27.24
C CYS A 68 -27.65 24.44 -25.77
N GLU A 69 -27.01 23.32 -25.50
CA GLU A 69 -26.52 22.92 -24.19
C GLU A 69 -25.00 23.02 -24.17
N ASP A 70 -24.47 23.44 -23.04
CA ASP A 70 -23.03 23.49 -22.81
C ASP A 70 -22.40 22.10 -22.98
N ILE A 71 -21.22 22.05 -23.60
CA ILE A 71 -20.43 20.84 -23.71
C ILE A 71 -19.55 20.78 -22.47
N ASP A 72 -19.78 19.80 -21.61
CA ASP A 72 -18.86 19.56 -20.50
C ASP A 72 -17.57 18.90 -21.00
N GLU A 73 -16.53 19.70 -21.27
CA GLU A 73 -15.25 19.17 -21.72
C GLU A 73 -14.51 18.39 -20.62
N CYS A 74 -14.84 18.64 -19.35
CA CYS A 74 -14.27 17.92 -18.20
C CYS A 74 -14.84 16.51 -18.06
N ALA A 75 -16.07 16.27 -18.52
CA ALA A 75 -16.68 14.95 -18.58
C ALA A 75 -16.10 14.05 -19.69
N SER A 76 -15.13 14.53 -20.47
CA SER A 76 -14.40 13.71 -21.44
C SER A 76 -13.52 12.65 -20.78
N GLU A 77 -13.18 11.59 -21.52
CA GLU A 77 -12.31 10.49 -21.05
C GLU A 77 -10.94 10.97 -20.53
N TYR A 78 -10.48 12.13 -21.01
CA TYR A 78 -9.18 12.70 -20.68
C TYR A 78 -9.27 13.95 -19.79
N ASN A 79 -10.40 14.19 -19.09
CA ASN A 79 -10.56 15.32 -18.15
C ASN A 79 -10.27 16.69 -18.81
N GLY A 80 -10.71 16.88 -20.06
CA GLY A 80 -10.40 18.08 -20.85
C GLY A 80 -8.90 18.26 -21.17
N GLY A 81 -8.09 17.21 -20.99
CA GLY A 81 -6.63 17.29 -21.10
C GLY A 81 -5.94 17.92 -19.87
N CYS A 82 -6.66 18.21 -18.80
CA CYS A 82 -6.11 18.75 -17.56
C CYS A 82 -5.40 17.66 -16.73
N VAL A 83 -4.19 17.94 -16.25
CA VAL A 83 -3.43 16.99 -15.40
C VAL A 83 -4.03 16.84 -14.01
N HIS A 84 -4.50 17.94 -13.40
CA HIS A 84 -5.15 17.93 -12.10
C HIS A 84 -6.65 18.13 -12.25
N GLU A 85 -7.17 19.32 -11.94
CA GLU A 85 -8.60 19.58 -11.92
C GLU A 85 -9.04 20.29 -13.21
N CYS A 86 -10.19 19.88 -13.73
CA CYS A 86 -10.87 20.53 -14.84
C CYS A 86 -12.15 21.18 -14.30
N ILE A 87 -12.36 22.45 -14.62
CA ILE A 87 -13.56 23.20 -14.26
C ILE A 87 -14.30 23.53 -15.54
N ASN A 88 -15.49 22.94 -15.69
CA ASN A 88 -16.39 23.24 -16.79
C ASN A 88 -17.07 24.61 -16.57
N ILE A 89 -17.11 25.43 -17.61
CA ILE A 89 -17.65 26.79 -17.58
C ILE A 89 -18.58 26.94 -18.81
N PRO A 90 -19.70 27.66 -18.74
CA PRO A 90 -20.53 27.84 -19.94
C PRO A 90 -19.73 28.37 -21.14
N GLY A 91 -19.63 27.55 -22.19
CA GLY A 91 -18.95 27.81 -23.46
C GLY A 91 -17.45 27.49 -23.52
N ASN A 92 -16.83 27.02 -22.42
CA ASN A 92 -15.42 26.60 -22.38
C ASN A 92 -15.06 25.85 -21.08
N TYR A 93 -13.80 25.49 -20.89
CA TYR A 93 -13.30 24.95 -19.63
C TYR A 93 -11.95 25.57 -19.27
N ARG A 94 -11.49 25.31 -18.05
CA ARG A 94 -10.12 25.62 -17.64
C ARG A 94 -9.56 24.58 -16.71
N CYS A 95 -8.26 24.39 -16.78
CA CYS A 95 -7.54 23.56 -15.83
C CYS A 95 -7.10 24.36 -14.60
N THR A 96 -7.14 23.73 -13.44
CA THR A 96 -6.64 24.22 -12.16
C THR A 96 -5.69 23.20 -11.55
N CYS A 97 -4.74 23.69 -10.76
CA CYS A 97 -3.75 22.85 -10.10
C CYS A 97 -4.05 22.76 -8.61
N TYR A 98 -3.80 21.58 -8.02
CA TYR A 98 -3.81 21.41 -6.57
C TYR A 98 -2.81 22.33 -5.87
N ASP A 99 -3.01 22.53 -4.57
CA ASP A 99 -2.08 23.27 -3.71
C ASP A 99 -0.66 22.71 -3.84
N GLY A 100 0.34 23.61 -3.84
CA GLY A 100 1.75 23.27 -4.09
C GLY A 100 2.12 23.18 -5.58
N PHE A 101 1.18 23.43 -6.50
CA PHE A 101 1.44 23.44 -7.94
C PHE A 101 0.94 24.72 -8.61
N ARG A 102 1.56 25.07 -9.73
CA ARG A 102 1.16 26.19 -10.58
C ARG A 102 0.88 25.73 -12.01
N LEU A 103 -0.11 26.36 -12.65
CA LEU A 103 -0.45 26.06 -14.04
C LEU A 103 0.70 26.43 -14.98
N ALA A 104 1.06 25.51 -15.86
CA ALA A 104 2.04 25.72 -16.91
C ALA A 104 1.49 26.65 -18.01
N HIS A 105 2.37 27.16 -18.86
CA HIS A 105 1.99 28.06 -19.96
C HIS A 105 1.10 27.40 -21.02
N ASP A 106 1.09 26.07 -21.10
CA ASP A 106 0.18 25.33 -21.98
C ASP A 106 -1.27 25.32 -21.48
N GLY A 107 -1.53 25.77 -20.24
CA GLY A 107 -2.87 25.81 -19.66
C GLY A 107 -3.42 24.46 -19.21
N HIS A 108 -2.64 23.38 -19.26
CA HIS A 108 -3.08 22.02 -18.96
C HIS A 108 -2.21 21.29 -17.94
N ASN A 109 -0.89 21.51 -17.96
CA ASN A 109 0.05 20.85 -17.05
C ASN A 109 0.22 21.64 -15.75
N CYS A 110 0.51 20.91 -14.67
CA CYS A 110 0.79 21.48 -13.36
C CYS A 110 2.25 21.27 -13.01
N LEU A 111 2.95 22.37 -12.73
CA LEU A 111 4.36 22.37 -12.35
C LEU A 111 4.45 22.53 -10.83
N ASP A 112 5.32 21.72 -10.23
CA ASP A 112 5.67 21.82 -8.82
C ASP A 112 6.17 23.23 -8.48
N VAL A 113 5.71 23.77 -7.36
CA VAL A 113 6.19 25.03 -6.81
C VAL A 113 7.30 24.70 -5.83
N ASP A 114 8.53 25.08 -6.16
CA ASP A 114 9.67 24.89 -5.25
C ASP A 114 9.62 25.95 -4.14
N GLU A 115 9.03 25.62 -2.99
CA GLU A 115 8.96 26.54 -1.86
C GLU A 115 10.34 26.77 -1.21
N CYS A 116 11.31 25.87 -1.44
CA CYS A 116 12.67 26.03 -0.96
C CYS A 116 13.46 27.09 -1.73
N ALA A 117 13.07 27.39 -2.98
CA ALA A 117 13.72 28.38 -3.82
C ALA A 117 13.62 29.81 -3.26
N GLU A 118 12.58 30.10 -2.48
CA GLU A 118 12.36 31.40 -1.87
C GLU A 118 12.46 31.30 -0.34
N GLY A 119 13.41 32.05 0.25
CA GLY A 119 13.54 32.12 1.71
C GLY A 119 13.76 30.77 2.40
N ASN A 120 14.28 29.75 1.69
CA ASN A 120 14.47 28.38 2.20
C ASN A 120 13.17 27.76 2.75
N GLY A 121 12.00 28.10 2.19
CA GLY A 121 10.70 27.66 2.69
C GLY A 121 10.43 28.08 4.15
N GLY A 122 11.13 29.09 4.68
CA GLY A 122 11.08 29.44 6.10
C GLY A 122 11.72 28.41 7.04
N CYS A 123 12.39 27.38 6.52
CA CYS A 123 13.13 26.40 7.31
C CYS A 123 14.35 27.05 7.98
N GLN A 124 14.56 26.76 9.27
CA GLN A 124 15.74 27.27 9.99
C GLN A 124 17.05 26.73 9.43
N GLN A 125 17.06 25.49 8.95
CA GLN A 125 18.28 24.81 8.48
C GLN A 125 18.15 24.36 7.03
N VAL A 126 17.71 23.13 6.79
CA VAL A 126 17.64 22.55 5.45
C VAL A 126 16.20 22.51 5.00
N CYS A 127 15.90 23.04 3.83
CA CYS A 127 14.62 22.82 3.14
C CYS A 127 14.81 21.72 2.09
N VAL A 128 13.85 20.81 1.99
CA VAL A 128 13.79 19.78 0.94
C VAL A 128 12.48 19.93 0.19
N ASN A 129 12.59 20.29 -1.08
CA ASN A 129 11.45 20.39 -1.97
C ASN A 129 10.94 18.99 -2.32
N MET A 130 9.62 18.81 -2.28
CA MET A 130 8.92 17.58 -2.62
C MET A 130 7.82 17.89 -3.63
N MET A 131 7.28 16.88 -4.31
CA MET A 131 6.20 17.12 -5.26
C MET A 131 4.93 17.58 -4.52
N GLY A 132 4.53 18.83 -4.73
CA GLY A 132 3.36 19.48 -4.14
C GLY A 132 3.53 19.96 -2.70
N SER A 133 4.75 19.92 -2.16
CA SER A 133 5.04 20.42 -0.81
C SER A 133 6.55 20.56 -0.56
N TYR A 134 6.92 20.93 0.66
CA TYR A 134 8.30 20.88 1.12
C TYR A 134 8.34 20.43 2.58
N GLU A 135 9.50 19.97 3.03
CA GLU A 135 9.74 19.71 4.44
C GLU A 135 11.05 20.37 4.91
N CYS A 136 11.05 20.81 6.17
CA CYS A 136 12.27 21.25 6.81
C CYS A 136 12.96 20.07 7.49
N ARG A 137 14.28 20.02 7.33
CA ARG A 137 15.15 19.04 7.98
C ARG A 137 16.22 19.72 8.82
N CYS A 138 16.57 19.05 9.90
CA CYS A 138 17.63 19.48 10.79
C CYS A 138 18.92 18.71 10.53
N ARG A 139 20.04 19.42 10.67
CA ARG A 139 21.38 18.84 10.66
C ARG A 139 21.58 17.96 11.89
N ASP A 140 22.61 17.13 11.84
CA ASP A 140 22.95 16.23 12.94
C ASP A 140 23.11 16.98 14.27
N GLY A 141 22.48 16.43 15.31
CA GLY A 141 22.48 17.01 16.66
C GLY A 141 21.28 17.90 16.94
N PHE A 142 20.33 18.03 16.01
CA PHE A 142 19.10 18.80 16.17
C PHE A 142 17.86 17.95 15.85
N LEU A 143 16.72 18.31 16.43
CA LEU A 143 15.39 17.77 16.14
C LEU A 143 14.51 18.87 15.55
N LEU A 144 13.63 18.50 14.63
CA LEU A 144 12.61 19.41 14.14
C LEU A 144 11.58 19.64 15.25
N SER A 145 11.27 20.90 15.51
CA SER A 145 10.27 21.35 16.48
C SER A 145 8.86 21.15 15.94
N ASP A 146 7.86 21.23 16.82
CA ASP A 146 6.43 21.03 16.49
C ASP A 146 5.90 22.03 15.45
N ASN A 147 6.56 23.19 15.31
CA ASN A 147 6.23 24.16 14.26
C ASN A 147 6.75 23.76 12.87
N GLN A 148 7.41 22.60 12.73
CA GLN A 148 7.94 22.05 11.49
C GLN A 148 8.97 22.92 10.75
N HIS A 149 9.44 24.02 11.34
CA HIS A 149 10.41 24.94 10.72
C HIS A 149 11.68 25.14 11.55
N THR A 150 11.57 25.04 12.88
CA THR A 150 12.67 25.30 13.82
C THR A 150 13.37 24.00 14.22
N CYS A 151 14.68 24.04 14.30
CA CYS A 151 15.56 22.98 14.77
C CYS A 151 16.03 23.25 16.20
N ILE A 152 15.58 22.43 17.14
CA ILE A 152 16.01 22.46 18.54
C ILE A 152 17.18 21.50 18.76
N GLN A 153 18.14 21.85 19.61
CA GLN A 153 19.25 20.94 19.90
C GLN A 153 18.73 19.64 20.54
N ARG A 154 19.24 18.50 20.08
CA ARG A 154 19.04 17.23 20.78
C ARG A 154 19.57 17.39 22.20
N PRO A 155 18.81 17.04 23.24
CA PRO A 155 19.35 16.92 24.59
C PRO A 155 20.55 15.97 24.55
N LYS A 156 21.73 16.46 24.96
CA LYS A 156 22.85 15.56 25.24
C LYS A 156 22.49 14.77 26.50
N GLU A 157 22.60 13.45 26.38
CA GLU A 157 22.54 12.43 27.45
C GLU A 157 21.14 12.05 27.95
N VAL A 158 20.51 11.14 27.21
CA VAL A 158 19.72 10.08 27.82
C VAL A 158 20.35 8.75 27.41
N PRO A 159 20.79 7.87 28.33
CA PRO A 159 21.22 6.53 27.97
C PRO A 159 20.01 5.79 27.40
N THR A 160 20.01 5.51 26.11
CA THR A 160 18.96 4.70 25.48
C THR A 160 19.54 3.37 25.01
N CYS A 161 18.68 2.36 24.90
CA CYS A 161 19.06 1.06 24.35
C CYS A 161 19.39 1.09 22.85
N MET A 162 19.23 2.23 22.18
CA MET A 162 19.41 2.36 20.73
C MET A 162 20.88 2.37 20.30
N ASP A 163 21.80 2.74 21.20
CA ASP A 163 23.23 2.78 20.91
C ASP A 163 23.92 1.45 21.22
N LYS A 164 24.13 0.61 20.20
CA LYS A 164 24.78 -0.71 20.32
C LYS A 164 24.19 -1.58 21.44
N ASN A 165 22.86 -1.56 21.60
CA ASN A 165 22.13 -2.25 22.68
C ASN A 165 22.62 -1.84 24.09
N HIS A 166 23.21 -0.66 24.20
CA HIS A 166 23.95 -0.16 25.35
C HIS A 166 24.94 -1.17 25.92
N GLY A 167 25.53 -2.03 25.07
CA GLY A 167 26.45 -3.10 25.47
C GLY A 167 25.82 -4.29 26.21
N CYS A 168 24.51 -4.50 26.09
CA CYS A 168 23.84 -5.75 26.47
C CYS A 168 24.01 -6.81 25.36
N ALA A 169 24.29 -8.06 25.72
CA ALA A 169 24.47 -9.13 24.74
C ALA A 169 23.16 -9.54 24.03
N HIS A 170 22.02 -9.48 24.74
CA HIS A 170 20.72 -9.86 24.19
C HIS A 170 19.71 -8.71 24.20
N ILE A 171 19.08 -8.43 25.34
CA ILE A 171 17.98 -7.46 25.44
C ILE A 171 18.43 -6.35 26.38
N CYS A 172 18.28 -5.10 25.95
CA CYS A 172 18.43 -3.92 26.80
C CYS A 172 17.06 -3.36 27.16
N ARG A 173 16.88 -2.94 28.41
CA ARG A 173 15.70 -2.21 28.88
C ARG A 173 16.08 -0.96 29.66
N GLU A 174 15.26 0.06 29.50
CA GLU A 174 15.33 1.28 30.30
C GLU A 174 14.61 1.07 31.64
N THR A 175 15.23 1.53 32.71
CA THR A 175 14.68 1.41 34.07
C THR A 175 13.87 2.67 34.42
N PRO A 176 12.85 2.57 35.29
CA PRO A 176 12.03 3.71 35.70
C PRO A 176 12.81 4.85 36.40
N LYS A 177 14.04 4.60 36.85
CA LYS A 177 14.94 5.58 37.50
C LYS A 177 15.97 6.19 36.53
N GLY A 178 15.87 5.93 35.23
CA GLY A 178 16.76 6.51 34.21
C GLY A 178 18.11 5.78 34.01
N GLY A 179 18.20 4.50 34.37
CA GLY A 179 19.36 3.63 34.08
C GLY A 179 19.05 2.51 33.10
N ILE A 180 20.05 1.70 32.75
CA ILE A 180 19.95 0.57 31.81
C ILE A 180 20.04 -0.77 32.53
N ALA A 181 19.20 -1.72 32.15
CA ALA A 181 19.24 -3.11 32.59
C ALA A 181 19.30 -4.07 31.40
N CYS A 182 20.13 -5.11 31.49
CA CYS A 182 20.21 -6.16 30.46
C CYS A 182 19.43 -7.40 30.88
N GLU A 183 18.74 -8.01 29.92
CA GLU A 183 17.99 -9.25 30.07
C GLU A 183 18.43 -10.29 29.03
N CYS A 184 18.32 -11.56 29.40
CA CYS A 184 18.68 -12.68 28.54
C CYS A 184 17.44 -13.35 27.94
N ARG A 185 17.57 -13.83 26.70
CA ARG A 185 16.56 -14.68 26.06
C ARG A 185 16.43 -16.03 26.80
N PRO A 186 15.30 -16.75 26.66
CA PRO A 186 15.11 -18.06 27.28
C PRO A 186 16.28 -19.01 27.03
N GLY A 187 16.69 -19.75 28.06
CA GLY A 187 17.83 -20.65 28.03
C GLY A 187 19.20 -20.01 28.31
N PHE A 188 19.24 -18.70 28.50
CA PHE A 188 20.45 -17.97 28.88
C PHE A 188 20.28 -17.29 30.24
N GLN A 189 21.37 -17.20 30.99
CA GLN A 189 21.46 -16.48 32.25
C GLN A 189 22.40 -15.29 32.15
N LEU A 190 22.06 -14.20 32.82
CA LEU A 190 22.88 -13.00 32.87
C LEU A 190 24.15 -13.30 33.68
N THR A 191 25.30 -12.97 33.13
CA THR A 191 26.58 -13.15 33.80
C THR A 191 26.82 -12.05 34.84
N LYS A 192 27.88 -12.20 35.65
CA LYS A 192 28.20 -11.27 36.76
C LYS A 192 28.50 -9.84 36.30
N ASN A 193 28.82 -9.62 35.03
CA ASN A 193 29.05 -8.27 34.49
C ASN A 193 27.75 -7.52 34.13
N ASN A 194 26.59 -8.15 34.37
CA ASN A 194 25.25 -7.63 34.09
C ASN A 194 25.01 -7.22 32.62
N ARG A 195 25.79 -7.75 31.68
CA ARG A 195 25.74 -7.39 30.25
C ARG A 195 25.70 -8.62 29.35
N ASP A 196 26.53 -9.61 29.65
CA ASP A 196 26.62 -10.83 28.84
C ASP A 196 25.66 -11.91 29.30
N CYS A 197 25.23 -12.74 28.34
CA CYS A 197 24.31 -13.84 28.56
C CYS A 197 25.00 -15.17 28.27
N LYS A 198 25.03 -16.08 29.24
CA LYS A 198 25.59 -17.43 29.08
C LYS A 198 24.49 -18.47 28.88
N LEU A 199 24.67 -19.38 27.92
CA LEU A 199 23.76 -20.52 27.72
C LEU A 199 23.84 -21.45 28.95
N THR A 200 22.74 -22.07 29.34
CA THR A 200 22.69 -23.02 30.46
C THR A 200 22.32 -24.42 30.00
N CYS A 201 22.61 -25.42 30.84
CA CYS A 201 22.23 -26.81 30.57
C CYS A 201 20.71 -27.01 30.63
N ASN A 202 19.99 -26.12 31.32
CA ASN A 202 18.54 -26.26 31.53
C ASN A 202 17.69 -26.03 30.27
N TYR A 203 18.28 -25.56 29.17
CA TYR A 203 17.58 -25.36 27.91
C TYR A 203 18.31 -26.10 26.79
N GLY A 204 17.64 -27.08 26.17
CA GLY A 204 18.21 -27.92 25.13
C GLY A 204 19.50 -28.63 25.55
N ASN A 205 19.65 -28.96 26.85
CA ASN A 205 20.86 -29.56 27.42
C ASN A 205 22.15 -28.78 27.14
N GLY A 206 22.08 -27.43 27.03
CA GLY A 206 23.22 -26.59 26.66
C GLY A 206 23.73 -26.84 25.23
N GLY A 207 22.95 -27.54 24.41
CA GLY A 207 23.35 -28.06 23.10
C GLY A 207 24.17 -29.34 23.14
N CYS A 208 24.32 -30.00 24.29
CA CYS A 208 25.05 -31.26 24.42
C CYS A 208 24.18 -32.47 24.04
N GLN A 209 24.76 -33.41 23.30
CA GLN A 209 24.05 -34.63 22.90
C GLN A 209 23.80 -35.58 24.08
N HIS A 210 24.76 -35.73 25.00
CA HIS A 210 24.63 -36.60 26.16
C HIS A 210 24.63 -35.81 27.47
N ILE A 211 25.81 -35.56 28.04
CA ILE A 211 25.96 -34.97 29.37
C ILE A 211 26.34 -33.51 29.21
N CYS A 212 25.66 -32.62 29.94
CA CYS A 212 25.97 -31.20 30.03
C CYS A 212 26.37 -30.84 31.47
N GLU A 213 27.47 -30.10 31.61
CA GLU A 213 27.93 -29.53 32.87
C GLU A 213 27.99 -28.00 32.77
N GLU A 214 27.46 -27.29 33.75
CA GLU A 214 27.49 -25.83 33.75
C GLU A 214 28.87 -25.29 34.15
N MET A 215 29.51 -24.53 33.25
CA MET A 215 30.78 -23.84 33.54
C MET A 215 30.60 -22.32 33.49
N ASP A 216 31.59 -21.58 34.00
CA ASP A 216 31.58 -20.11 33.99
C ASP A 216 31.54 -19.50 32.57
N HIS A 217 32.07 -20.23 31.59
CA HIS A 217 32.11 -19.80 30.18
C HIS A 217 31.00 -20.41 29.30
N GLY A 218 30.03 -21.13 29.91
CA GLY A 218 28.96 -21.83 29.19
C GLY A 218 28.98 -23.36 29.43
N PRO A 219 28.10 -24.11 28.76
CA PRO A 219 27.95 -25.54 28.99
C PRO A 219 29.13 -26.33 28.43
N ARG A 220 29.65 -27.27 29.21
CA ARG A 220 30.65 -28.26 28.78
C ARG A 220 29.97 -29.59 28.52
N CYS A 221 30.16 -30.13 27.32
CA CYS A 221 29.58 -31.41 26.95
C CYS A 221 30.54 -32.57 27.22
N SER A 222 29.98 -33.71 27.61
CA SER A 222 30.69 -34.98 27.70
C SER A 222 29.78 -36.14 27.28
N CYS A 223 30.38 -37.30 27.01
CA CYS A 223 29.69 -38.45 26.42
C CYS A 223 29.62 -39.62 27.40
N HIS A 224 28.52 -40.38 27.33
CA HIS A 224 28.44 -41.68 27.99
C HIS A 224 29.50 -42.66 27.46
N MET A 225 29.76 -43.73 28.23
CA MET A 225 30.73 -44.77 27.90
C MET A 225 30.46 -45.36 26.50
N LYS A 226 31.53 -45.56 25.70
CA LYS A 226 31.55 -46.01 24.28
C LYS A 226 31.28 -44.93 23.22
N PHE A 227 31.14 -43.67 23.62
CA PHE A 227 31.03 -42.53 22.70
C PHE A 227 32.15 -41.53 22.96
N ALA A 228 32.72 -40.98 21.89
CA ALA A 228 33.70 -39.91 21.92
C ALA A 228 33.04 -38.57 21.57
N LEU A 229 33.47 -37.49 22.22
CA LEU A 229 33.01 -36.15 21.88
C LEU A 229 33.61 -35.76 20.53
N HIS A 230 32.73 -35.39 19.60
CA HIS A 230 33.08 -34.90 18.28
C HIS A 230 33.81 -33.55 18.39
N SER A 231 34.50 -33.14 17.32
CA SER A 231 35.29 -31.91 17.28
C SER A 231 34.46 -30.63 17.42
N ASP A 232 33.14 -30.70 17.22
CA ASP A 232 32.23 -29.58 17.50
C ASP A 232 32.00 -29.33 19.00
N GLY A 233 32.51 -30.20 19.87
CA GLY A 233 32.41 -30.08 21.32
C GLY A 233 31.01 -30.32 21.88
N LYS A 234 30.06 -30.85 21.08
CA LYS A 234 28.65 -31.01 21.46
C LYS A 234 28.08 -32.39 21.12
N THR A 235 28.51 -32.98 20.02
CA THR A 235 28.01 -34.25 19.49
C THR A 235 28.83 -35.44 20.02
N CYS A 236 28.18 -36.54 20.31
CA CYS A 236 28.79 -37.78 20.77
C CYS A 236 28.69 -38.84 19.67
N VAL A 237 29.84 -39.30 19.18
CA VAL A 237 29.94 -40.31 18.11
C VAL A 237 30.41 -41.65 18.69
N GLY A 238 29.83 -42.75 18.23
CA GLY A 238 30.20 -44.10 18.71
C GLY A 238 31.63 -44.48 18.28
N ASP A 239 32.34 -45.18 19.16
CA ASP A 239 33.71 -45.64 18.89
C ASP A 239 33.75 -46.64 17.71
N ILE A 240 34.75 -46.51 16.83
CA ILE A 240 34.91 -47.25 15.56
C ILE A 240 35.03 -48.76 15.80
N GLY A 241 35.43 -49.18 17.01
CA GLY A 241 35.41 -50.58 17.43
C GLY A 241 34.01 -51.22 17.46
N PHE A 242 32.95 -50.44 17.54
CA PHE A 242 31.57 -50.95 17.64
C PHE A 242 30.91 -51.22 16.27
N LYS A 243 31.45 -50.67 15.17
CA LYS A 243 31.03 -51.01 13.81
C LYS A 243 31.25 -52.49 13.47
N ARG A 244 32.21 -53.15 14.15
CA ARG A 244 32.51 -54.57 13.94
C ARG A 244 31.46 -55.50 14.56
N LEU A 245 30.83 -55.10 15.67
CA LEU A 245 29.76 -55.87 16.33
C LEU A 245 28.41 -55.78 15.58
N LEU A 246 28.20 -54.73 14.77
CA LEU A 246 27.00 -54.57 13.93
C LEU A 246 26.96 -55.52 12.73
N MET A 247 28.11 -56.07 12.31
CA MET A 247 28.15 -57.05 11.23
C MET A 247 27.78 -58.47 11.69
N GLU A 248 27.74 -58.74 13.01
CA GLU A 248 27.48 -60.08 13.56
C GLU A 248 26.11 -60.23 14.23
N ASN A 249 25.37 -59.14 14.49
CA ASN A 249 24.01 -59.22 15.04
C ASN A 249 23.11 -58.07 14.55
N PRO A 250 22.29 -58.27 13.50
CA PRO A 250 21.35 -57.24 13.02
C PRO A 250 20.16 -56.99 13.95
N ASN A 251 19.97 -57.81 14.99
CA ASN A 251 18.94 -57.65 16.02
C ASN A 251 19.45 -56.98 17.31
N LEU A 252 20.68 -56.47 17.30
CA LEU A 252 21.25 -55.75 18.44
C LEU A 252 20.63 -54.34 18.50
N MET A 253 19.42 -54.27 19.05
CA MET A 253 18.70 -53.04 19.35
C MET A 253 19.54 -52.24 20.35
N PHE A 254 20.19 -51.18 19.88
CA PHE A 254 21.06 -50.38 20.72
C PHE A 254 20.48 -48.99 20.97
N CYS A 255 20.07 -48.84 22.24
CA CYS A 255 19.80 -47.63 23.00
C CYS A 255 18.84 -46.63 22.35
N GLU A 256 17.65 -46.60 22.95
CA GLU A 256 16.62 -45.56 22.87
C GLU A 256 17.24 -44.17 22.66
N THR A 257 17.33 -43.75 21.40
CA THR A 257 17.81 -42.42 21.02
C THR A 257 16.89 -41.33 21.58
N CYS A 258 15.64 -41.69 21.84
CA CYS A 258 14.66 -40.86 22.52
C CYS A 258 14.73 -40.91 24.05
N ALA A 259 15.23 -41.98 24.67
CA ALA A 259 15.35 -42.02 26.13
C ALA A 259 16.45 -41.07 26.64
N VAL A 260 17.37 -40.66 25.77
CA VAL A 260 18.39 -39.66 26.09
C VAL A 260 17.96 -38.30 25.55
N ASN A 261 17.60 -37.39 26.45
CA ASN A 261 17.20 -36.00 26.17
C ASN A 261 16.10 -35.87 25.10
N ASN A 262 15.12 -36.78 25.07
CA ASN A 262 14.06 -36.83 24.05
C ASN A 262 14.63 -36.80 22.62
N GLY A 263 15.83 -37.37 22.41
CA GLY A 263 16.56 -37.32 21.15
C GLY A 263 16.86 -35.90 20.62
N GLY A 264 16.81 -34.88 21.47
CA GLY A 264 16.92 -33.47 21.11
C GLY A 264 15.65 -32.87 20.48
N CYS A 265 14.50 -33.55 20.59
CA CYS A 265 13.22 -33.05 20.12
C CYS A 265 12.59 -32.09 21.14
N ASP A 266 12.04 -30.99 20.65
CA ASP A 266 11.33 -29.99 21.45
C ASP A 266 10.01 -30.51 22.05
N SER A 267 9.41 -31.54 21.44
CA SER A 267 8.18 -32.14 21.96
C SER A 267 8.19 -33.67 22.02
N THR A 268 7.91 -34.38 20.92
CA THR A 268 7.84 -35.85 20.94
C THR A 268 8.96 -36.44 20.08
N CYS A 269 9.63 -37.46 20.62
CA CYS A 269 10.70 -38.19 19.95
C CYS A 269 10.25 -39.60 19.56
N HIS A 270 10.72 -40.05 18.40
CA HIS A 270 10.57 -41.42 17.90
C HIS A 270 11.94 -41.98 17.51
N ASP A 271 12.25 -43.17 18.02
CA ASP A 271 13.44 -43.91 17.62
C ASP A 271 13.29 -44.39 16.18
N ALA A 272 14.32 -44.20 15.36
CA ALA A 272 14.33 -44.58 13.94
C ALA A 272 15.65 -45.24 13.56
N VAL A 273 15.64 -46.00 12.47
CA VAL A 273 16.83 -46.72 11.94
C VAL A 273 17.99 -45.76 11.60
N THR A 274 17.67 -44.50 11.29
CA THR A 274 18.64 -43.43 11.01
C THR A 274 18.94 -42.53 12.21
N GLY A 275 18.51 -42.90 13.44
CA GLY A 275 18.68 -42.11 14.66
C GLY A 275 17.34 -41.59 15.21
N VAL A 276 17.21 -40.27 15.39
CA VAL A 276 16.02 -39.65 16.02
C VAL A 276 15.10 -39.01 14.98
N ARG A 277 13.78 -39.21 15.13
CA ARG A 277 12.74 -38.45 14.42
C ARG A 277 11.84 -37.69 15.42
N CYS A 278 11.67 -36.39 15.22
CA CYS A 278 10.82 -35.56 16.09
C CYS A 278 9.43 -35.32 15.49
N SER A 279 8.43 -35.11 16.36
CA SER A 279 7.09 -34.65 15.98
C SER A 279 6.56 -33.60 16.96
N CYS A 280 5.65 -32.74 16.47
CA CYS A 280 5.08 -31.64 17.23
C CYS A 280 3.62 -31.89 17.65
N PRO A 281 3.14 -31.24 18.72
CA PRO A 281 1.74 -31.27 19.12
C PRO A 281 0.83 -30.61 18.07
N VAL A 282 -0.47 -30.88 18.16
CA VAL A 282 -1.49 -30.24 17.30
C VAL A 282 -1.39 -28.70 17.43
N GLY A 283 -1.30 -28.00 16.29
CA GLY A 283 -1.15 -26.54 16.23
C GLY A 283 0.30 -26.03 16.12
N PHE A 284 1.29 -26.92 16.11
CA PHE A 284 2.71 -26.60 15.98
C PHE A 284 3.33 -27.29 14.77
N THR A 285 4.26 -26.60 14.10
CA THR A 285 5.00 -27.13 12.93
C THR A 285 6.46 -27.38 13.28
N LEU A 286 6.97 -28.54 12.87
CA LEU A 286 8.38 -28.91 13.02
C LEU A 286 9.22 -28.04 12.09
N GLN A 287 10.23 -27.38 12.64
CA GLN A 287 11.09 -26.46 11.92
C GLN A 287 12.13 -27.22 11.05
N LEU A 288 12.86 -26.47 10.22
CA LEU A 288 13.82 -27.03 9.25
C LEU A 288 14.98 -27.80 9.91
N ASP A 289 15.30 -27.49 11.17
CA ASP A 289 16.26 -28.23 12.00
C ASP A 289 15.79 -29.65 12.38
N ARG A 290 14.53 -29.98 12.08
CA ARG A 290 13.85 -31.25 12.38
C ARG A 290 13.79 -31.58 13.87
N LYS A 291 13.96 -30.58 14.75
CA LYS A 291 13.98 -30.72 16.21
C LYS A 291 12.99 -29.79 16.92
N THR A 292 12.87 -28.55 16.46
CA THR A 292 12.12 -27.48 17.16
C THR A 292 10.67 -27.40 16.69
N CYS A 293 9.73 -27.18 17.61
CA CYS A 293 8.31 -26.98 17.31
C CYS A 293 7.93 -25.51 17.42
N LYS A 294 7.33 -24.93 16.38
CA LYS A 294 6.86 -23.55 16.40
C LYS A 294 5.35 -23.50 16.14
N GLY A 295 4.63 -22.86 17.05
CA GLY A 295 3.20 -22.60 16.88
C GLY A 295 2.98 -21.54 15.79
N ALA A 296 1.80 -21.56 15.19
CA ALA A 296 1.32 -20.36 14.48
C ALA A 296 1.31 -19.22 15.49
N THR A 297 2.09 -18.16 15.23
CA THR A 297 2.10 -16.96 16.08
C THR A 297 0.67 -16.46 16.31
N CYS A 298 0.32 -16.16 17.57
CA CYS A 298 -0.94 -15.55 18.04
C CYS A 298 -1.28 -14.18 17.39
N ILE A 299 -0.74 -13.85 16.22
CA ILE A 299 -1.13 -12.68 15.43
C ILE A 299 -2.60 -12.82 15.03
N LEU A 300 -3.09 -14.03 14.72
CA LEU A 300 -4.51 -14.25 14.43
C LEU A 300 -5.43 -14.01 15.65
N LEU A 301 -4.98 -14.36 16.86
CA LEU A 301 -5.78 -14.17 18.08
C LEU A 301 -5.80 -12.70 18.53
N PHE A 302 -4.74 -11.93 18.28
CA PHE A 302 -4.75 -10.47 18.49
C PHE A 302 -5.68 -9.77 17.51
N TRP A 303 -5.63 -10.16 16.23
CA TRP A 303 -6.53 -9.65 15.18
C TRP A 303 -8.00 -9.96 15.49
N LEU A 304 -8.28 -11.19 15.94
CA LEU A 304 -9.63 -11.59 16.36
C LEU A 304 -10.09 -10.85 17.63
N LYS A 305 -9.19 -10.56 18.58
CA LYS A 305 -9.54 -9.85 19.81
C LYS A 305 -9.87 -8.38 19.55
N GLU A 306 -9.15 -7.70 18.65
CA GLU A 306 -9.49 -6.33 18.22
C GLU A 306 -10.80 -6.30 17.42
N LYS A 307 -11.04 -7.27 16.54
CA LYS A 307 -12.28 -7.33 15.75
C LYS A 307 -13.51 -7.65 16.61
N MET A 308 -13.39 -8.48 17.65
CA MET A 308 -14.49 -8.82 18.56
C MET A 308 -14.86 -7.70 19.55
N MET A 309 -14.03 -6.67 19.73
CA MET A 309 -14.39 -5.51 20.56
C MET A 309 -15.18 -4.44 19.80
N HIS A 310 -15.13 -4.45 18.45
CA HIS A 310 -15.79 -3.42 17.63
C HIS A 310 -17.07 -3.87 16.94
N GLU A 311 -17.30 -5.17 16.74
CA GLU A 311 -18.52 -5.68 16.12
C GLU A 311 -19.14 -6.75 17.02
N ALA A 312 -20.37 -6.53 17.49
CA ALA A 312 -21.10 -7.43 18.38
C ALA A 312 -21.55 -8.73 17.67
N ILE A 313 -20.59 -9.55 17.22
CA ILE A 313 -20.83 -10.80 16.49
C ILE A 313 -20.77 -11.96 17.47
N LYS A 314 -21.82 -12.79 17.51
CA LYS A 314 -21.93 -13.93 18.42
C LYS A 314 -20.93 -15.04 18.06
N PRO A 315 -20.26 -15.70 19.04
CA PRO A 315 -19.17 -16.66 18.82
C PRO A 315 -19.50 -17.83 17.87
N GLN A 316 -20.78 -18.20 17.75
CA GLN A 316 -21.22 -19.35 16.96
C GLN A 316 -21.20 -19.13 15.44
N GLN A 317 -21.13 -17.88 14.96
CA GLN A 317 -21.07 -17.63 13.50
C GLN A 317 -19.65 -17.73 12.93
N ILE A 318 -18.61 -17.55 13.75
CA ILE A 318 -17.20 -17.58 13.32
C ILE A 318 -16.70 -19.03 13.15
N ILE A 319 -17.16 -19.96 14.00
CA ILE A 319 -16.80 -21.39 13.91
C ILE A 319 -17.21 -21.98 12.55
N ASN A 320 -18.33 -21.53 12.00
CA ASN A 320 -18.84 -22.01 10.70
C ASN A 320 -18.08 -21.43 9.49
N GLN A 321 -17.38 -20.30 9.63
CA GLN A 321 -16.55 -19.73 8.55
C GLN A 321 -15.16 -20.37 8.52
N VAL A 322 -14.55 -20.62 9.69
CA VAL A 322 -13.22 -21.25 9.78
C VAL A 322 -13.23 -22.70 9.28
N LEU A 323 -14.33 -23.45 9.47
CA LEU A 323 -14.46 -24.82 8.95
C LEU A 323 -14.68 -24.89 7.42
N ARG A 324 -14.93 -23.75 6.74
CA ARG A 324 -15.16 -23.71 5.28
C ARG A 324 -13.97 -23.18 4.46
N GLY A 325 -12.85 -22.83 5.10
CA GLY A 325 -11.60 -22.51 4.40
C GLY A 325 -11.72 -21.34 3.40
N GLN A 326 -12.39 -20.26 3.79
CA GLN A 326 -12.26 -18.95 3.15
C GLN A 326 -11.41 -18.03 4.02
#